data_AF-A0A1I2IBS6-F1
#
_entry.id   AF-A0A1I2IBS6-F1
#
_cell.length_a   1.000
_cell.length_b   1.000
_cell.length_c   1.000
_cell.angle_alpha   90.00
_cell.angle_beta   90.00
_cell.angle_gamma   90.00
#
_symmetry.space_group_name_H-M   'P 1'
#
loop_
_entity.id
_entity.type
_entity.pdbx_description
1 polymer ?
#
loop_
_entity_poly.entity_id
_entity_poly.type
_entity_poly.pdbx_seq_one_letter_code
_entity_poly.pdbx_strand_id
1 'polypeptide(L)'
;MTEAAKSGVTSYELRKDGRLRVITRSVESGQQVLCWIVRAGRFFYGTNPGSSTISLYTVDGKGRVSIGGKDGVIATAGGDAAAEQVATADPNAGRAPGAGPIDMAAAADGRLLYVQNTLAGTVEGFRVGHDGALTLVSTLREGLPVFSGGAGMEGIIAW
;
A
#
# COMPACT_ATOMS: atom_id res chain seq x y z
N MET A 1 -7.31 -1.23 24.95
CA MET A 1 -6.46 -0.95 23.78
C MET A 1 -7.42 -0.63 22.65
N THR A 2 -7.83 0.64 22.55
CA THR A 2 -7.33 1.65 21.59
C THR A 2 -7.63 1.25 20.15
N GLU A 3 -8.53 2.00 19.51
CA GLU A 3 -8.73 1.94 18.07
C GLU A 3 -7.37 1.85 17.38
N ALA A 4 -7.16 0.81 16.57
CA ALA A 4 -6.06 0.82 15.61
C ALA A 4 -6.21 2.10 14.79
N ALA A 5 -5.14 2.90 14.69
CA ALA A 5 -5.08 4.03 13.79
C ALA A 5 -5.49 3.54 12.39
N LYS A 6 -6.71 3.86 11.97
CA LYS A 6 -7.18 3.50 10.64
C LYS A 6 -6.34 4.30 9.66
N SER A 7 -5.89 3.60 8.63
CA SER A 7 -4.99 4.09 7.61
C SER A 7 -5.77 4.98 6.64
N GLY A 8 -5.48 6.28 6.62
CA GLY A 8 -6.29 7.26 5.90
C GLY A 8 -5.50 8.09 4.90
N VAL A 9 -6.17 8.50 3.81
CA VAL A 9 -5.61 9.40 2.78
C VAL A 9 -6.33 10.73 2.81
N THR A 10 -5.56 11.82 2.84
CA THR A 10 -6.04 13.20 2.70
C THR A 10 -5.58 13.77 1.36
N SER A 11 -6.30 14.79 0.86
CA SER A 11 -5.85 15.51 -0.34
C SER A 11 -5.93 17.01 -0.16
N TYR A 12 -5.03 17.69 -0.85
CA TYR A 12 -4.82 19.12 -0.75
C TYR A 12 -4.63 19.73 -2.13
N GLU A 13 -5.08 20.97 -2.29
CA GLU A 13 -4.68 21.84 -3.38
C GLU A 13 -3.43 22.61 -2.95
N LEU A 14 -2.39 22.58 -3.76
CA LEU A 14 -1.25 23.50 -3.64
C LEU A 14 -1.60 24.83 -4.30
N ARG A 15 -1.70 25.89 -3.50
CA ARG A 15 -1.96 27.24 -4.01
C ARG A 15 -0.67 27.86 -4.55
N LYS A 16 -0.81 28.88 -5.41
CA LYS A 16 0.34 29.60 -6.01
C LYS A 16 1.26 30.27 -4.98
N ASP A 17 0.74 30.57 -3.79
CA ASP A 17 1.49 31.12 -2.66
C ASP A 17 2.21 30.03 -1.82
N GLY A 18 2.19 28.78 -2.28
CA GLY A 18 2.80 27.63 -1.60
C GLY A 18 1.97 27.06 -0.45
N ARG A 19 0.81 27.65 -0.12
CA ARG A 19 -0.05 27.15 0.96
C ARG A 19 -0.91 25.98 0.48
N LEU A 20 -1.18 25.05 1.39
CA LEU A 20 -2.08 23.93 1.15
C LEU A 20 -3.51 24.29 1.56
N ARG A 21 -4.48 23.93 0.72
CA ARG A 21 -5.92 23.95 1.05
C ARG A 21 -6.45 22.52 1.06
N VAL A 22 -7.06 22.09 2.15
CA VAL A 22 -7.69 20.77 2.25
C VAL A 22 -8.80 20.65 1.20
N ILE A 23 -8.76 19.57 0.42
CA ILE A 23 -9.83 19.17 -0.51
C ILE A 23 -10.65 18.05 0.14
N THR A 24 -9.99 16.93 0.46
CA THR A 24 -10.60 15.77 1.10
C THR A 24 -9.95 15.55 2.46
N ARG A 25 -10.78 15.50 3.50
CA ARG A 25 -10.40 15.00 4.83
C ARG A 25 -10.17 13.49 4.76
N SER A 26 -9.58 12.92 5.80
CA SER A 26 -9.11 11.53 5.80
C SER A 26 -10.15 10.54 5.25
N VAL A 27 -9.79 9.83 4.18
CA VAL A 27 -10.53 8.69 3.63
C VAL A 27 -9.86 7.44 4.17
N GLU A 28 -10.50 6.86 5.17
CA GLU A 28 -10.02 5.67 5.87
C GLU A 28 -10.16 4.41 5.03
N SER A 29 -9.11 3.60 5.00
CA SER A 29 -9.14 2.25 4.42
C SER A 29 -9.59 1.16 5.39
N GLY A 30 -9.53 1.45 6.69
CA GLY A 30 -9.73 0.43 7.72
C GLY A 30 -8.58 -0.59 7.81
N GLN A 31 -7.53 -0.44 7.00
CA GLN A 31 -6.35 -1.29 7.02
C GLN A 31 -5.33 -0.79 8.04
N GLN A 32 -4.35 -1.63 8.39
CA GLN A 32 -3.39 -1.32 9.46
C GLN A 32 -2.07 -0.80 8.91
N VAL A 33 -1.66 0.37 9.41
CA VAL A 33 -0.36 0.99 9.18
C VAL A 33 -0.16 1.44 7.72
N LEU A 34 -0.83 2.48 7.22
CA LEU A 34 -0.49 3.01 5.89
C LEU A 34 0.97 3.50 5.91
N CYS A 35 1.83 2.93 5.07
CA CYS A 35 3.23 3.34 5.01
C CYS A 35 3.49 4.23 3.80
N TRP A 36 3.20 3.73 2.59
CA TRP A 36 3.50 4.44 1.36
C TRP A 36 2.30 4.53 0.45
N ILE A 37 2.21 5.62 -0.32
CA ILE A 37 1.22 5.79 -1.38
C ILE A 37 1.90 6.23 -2.67
N VAL A 38 1.60 5.53 -3.77
CA VAL A 38 2.15 5.85 -5.09
C VAL A 38 1.04 5.95 -6.13
N ARG A 39 1.23 6.82 -7.12
CA ARG A 39 0.34 6.94 -8.27
C ARG A 39 0.79 5.99 -9.37
N ALA A 40 -0.13 5.17 -9.88
CA ALA A 40 0.04 4.41 -11.13
C ALA A 40 -1.12 4.73 -12.07
N GLY A 41 -0.82 5.45 -13.15
CA GLY A 41 -1.84 5.95 -14.07
C GLY A 41 -2.83 6.90 -13.38
N ARG A 42 -4.12 6.57 -13.37
CA ARG A 42 -5.16 7.39 -12.70
C ARG A 42 -5.47 6.95 -11.26
N PHE A 43 -4.80 5.90 -10.79
CA PHE A 43 -5.06 5.29 -9.50
C PHE A 43 -3.93 5.60 -8.53
N PHE A 44 -4.25 5.53 -7.24
CA PHE A 44 -3.28 5.62 -6.16
C PHE A 44 -3.38 4.35 -5.34
N TYR A 45 -2.23 3.76 -5.02
CA TYR A 45 -2.14 2.53 -4.26
C TYR A 45 -1.43 2.80 -2.95
N GLY A 46 -1.98 2.28 -1.85
CA GLY A 46 -1.40 2.40 -0.51
C GLY A 46 -0.97 1.04 0.05
N THR A 47 0.22 0.93 0.62
CA THR A 47 0.66 -0.29 1.32
C THR A 47 0.29 -0.26 2.79
N ASN A 48 -0.18 -1.41 3.29
CA ASN A 48 -0.55 -1.62 4.68
C ASN A 48 0.27 -2.81 5.22
N PRO A 49 1.48 -2.61 5.79
CA PRO A 49 2.30 -3.68 6.32
C PRO A 49 1.60 -4.42 7.46
N GLY A 50 0.81 -3.73 8.29
CA GLY A 50 0.12 -4.30 9.45
C GLY A 50 -0.92 -5.36 9.09
N SER A 51 -1.53 -5.24 7.91
CA SER A 51 -2.54 -6.17 7.41
C SER A 51 -2.06 -6.97 6.19
N SER A 52 -0.82 -6.77 5.73
CA SER A 52 -0.26 -7.35 4.50
C SER A 52 -1.15 -7.14 3.27
N THR A 53 -1.74 -5.94 3.14
CA THR A 53 -2.69 -5.59 2.07
C THR A 53 -2.29 -4.33 1.32
N ILE A 54 -2.86 -4.17 0.13
CA ILE A 54 -2.76 -2.97 -0.70
C ILE A 54 -4.15 -2.36 -0.85
N SER A 55 -4.26 -1.05 -0.64
CA SER A 55 -5.48 -0.26 -0.81
C SER A 55 -5.48 0.48 -2.14
N LEU A 56 -6.66 0.66 -2.73
CA LEU A 56 -6.87 1.43 -3.96
C LEU A 56 -7.61 2.74 -3.65
N TYR A 57 -7.12 3.84 -4.19
CA TYR A 57 -7.77 5.13 -4.17
C TYR A 57 -7.90 5.70 -5.58
N THR A 58 -8.98 6.46 -5.78
CA THR A 58 -9.24 7.27 -6.97
C THR A 58 -9.32 8.72 -6.58
N VAL A 59 -8.93 9.61 -7.50
CA VAL A 59 -9.00 11.06 -7.30
C VAL A 59 -9.77 11.67 -8.45
N ASP A 60 -10.85 12.40 -8.15
CA ASP A 60 -11.63 13.09 -9.18
C ASP A 60 -10.91 14.35 -9.72
N GLY A 61 -11.45 14.96 -10.76
CA GLY A 61 -10.87 16.18 -11.37
C GLY A 61 -10.87 17.42 -10.44
N LYS A 62 -11.50 17.34 -9.26
CA LYS A 62 -11.50 18.36 -8.22
C LYS A 62 -10.59 17.99 -7.04
N GLY A 63 -9.84 16.90 -7.15
CA GLY A 63 -8.93 16.40 -6.13
C GLY A 63 -9.60 15.58 -5.03
N ARG A 64 -10.88 15.19 -5.18
CA ARG A 64 -11.56 14.40 -4.14
C ARG A 64 -11.13 12.95 -4.19
N VAL A 65 -10.69 12.45 -3.04
CA VAL A 65 -10.28 11.06 -2.86
C VAL A 65 -11.50 10.19 -2.57
N SER A 66 -11.56 9.03 -3.22
CA SER A 66 -12.48 7.94 -2.90
C SER A 66 -11.71 6.62 -2.83
N ILE A 67 -12.10 5.74 -1.92
CA ILE A 67 -11.50 4.41 -1.78
C ILE A 67 -12.23 3.39 -2.66
N GLY A 68 -11.47 2.43 -3.19
CA GLY A 68 -11.98 1.27 -3.93
C GLY A 68 -11.58 -0.05 -3.27
N GLY A 69 -12.02 -1.15 -3.89
CA GLY A 69 -11.84 -2.50 -3.33
C GLY A 69 -12.86 -2.83 -2.24
N LYS A 70 -12.91 -4.11 -1.87
CA LYS A 70 -13.77 -4.58 -0.78
C LYS A 70 -13.05 -4.29 0.53
N ASP A 71 -13.72 -3.62 1.47
CA ASP A 71 -13.17 -3.27 2.79
C ASP A 71 -11.82 -2.52 2.71
N GLY A 72 -11.63 -1.72 1.66
CA GLY A 72 -10.41 -0.95 1.40
C GLY A 72 -9.23 -1.77 0.89
N VAL A 73 -9.44 -3.00 0.46
CA VAL A 73 -8.41 -3.92 -0.07
C VAL A 73 -8.62 -4.16 -1.57
N ILE A 74 -7.56 -3.97 -2.36
CA ILE A 74 -7.50 -4.33 -3.78
C ILE A 74 -6.63 -5.57 -4.05
N ALA A 75 -5.66 -5.85 -3.18
CA ALA A 75 -4.82 -7.03 -3.26
C ALA A 75 -4.18 -7.37 -1.90
N THR A 76 -3.81 -8.64 -1.73
CA THR A 76 -2.93 -9.11 -0.67
C THR A 76 -1.48 -9.05 -1.16
N ALA A 77 -0.57 -8.60 -0.30
CA ALA A 77 0.86 -8.69 -0.54
C ALA A 77 1.44 -9.94 0.14
N GLY A 78 2.34 -10.65 -0.55
CA GLY A 78 2.96 -11.89 -0.08
C GLY A 78 2.17 -13.17 -0.33
N GLY A 79 1.02 -13.08 -1.00
CA GLY A 79 0.16 -14.22 -1.34
C GLY A 79 -0.54 -14.88 -0.14
N ASP A 80 -1.07 -16.09 -0.38
CA ASP A 80 -1.96 -16.78 0.58
C ASP A 80 -1.28 -17.11 1.92
N ALA A 81 0.01 -17.45 1.89
CA ALA A 81 0.75 -17.73 3.12
C ALA A 81 0.85 -16.50 4.02
N ALA A 82 1.03 -15.30 3.44
CA ALA A 82 1.01 -14.06 4.21
C ALA A 82 -0.40 -13.75 4.74
N ALA A 83 -1.44 -14.02 3.94
CA ALA A 83 -2.83 -13.85 4.39
C ALA A 83 -3.17 -14.74 5.58
N GLU A 84 -2.75 -16.00 5.57
CA GLU A 84 -2.98 -16.96 6.66
C GLU A 84 -2.27 -16.53 7.95
N GLN A 85 -1.02 -16.05 7.84
CA GLN A 85 -0.29 -15.48 8.97
C GLN A 85 -1.03 -14.28 9.57
N VAL A 86 -1.57 -13.39 8.72
CA VAL A 86 -2.36 -12.23 9.19
C VAL A 86 -3.65 -12.68 9.87
N ALA A 87 -4.36 -13.66 9.31
CA ALA A 87 -5.64 -14.14 9.85
C ALA A 87 -5.53 -14.79 11.24
N THR A 88 -4.36 -15.34 11.57
CA THR A 88 -4.10 -16.03 12.84
C THR A 88 -3.27 -15.21 13.84
N ALA A 89 -2.83 -14.02 13.45
CA ALA A 89 -1.94 -13.19 14.26
C ALA A 89 -2.63 -12.62 15.51
N ASP A 90 -1.87 -12.55 16.61
CA ASP A 90 -2.28 -11.77 17.77
C ASP A 90 -2.21 -10.27 17.42
N PRO A 91 -3.33 -9.53 17.48
CA PRO A 91 -3.34 -8.09 17.20
C PRO A 91 -2.47 -7.28 18.18
N ASN A 92 -2.00 -7.87 19.28
CA ASN A 92 -1.15 -7.23 20.28
C ASN A 92 0.34 -7.62 20.17
N ALA A 93 0.74 -8.41 19.16
CA ALA A 93 2.09 -8.96 19.05
C ALA A 93 3.23 -7.93 18.88
N GLY A 94 2.93 -6.63 18.79
CA GLY A 94 3.92 -5.57 18.64
C GLY A 94 4.68 -5.59 17.30
N ARG A 95 4.36 -6.53 16.42
CA ARG A 95 4.93 -6.68 15.07
C ARG A 95 3.82 -7.05 14.09
N ALA A 96 3.86 -6.44 12.91
CA ALA A 96 2.96 -6.77 11.81
C ALA A 96 3.17 -8.22 11.30
N PRO A 97 2.09 -8.99 11.10
CA PRO A 97 2.16 -10.32 10.47
C PRO A 97 2.25 -10.23 8.94
N GLY A 98 2.51 -11.38 8.30
CA GLY A 98 2.53 -11.50 6.84
C GLY A 98 3.81 -10.98 6.19
N ALA A 99 3.69 -10.41 4.98
CA ALA A 99 4.83 -10.05 4.16
C ALA A 99 5.39 -8.64 4.45
N GLY A 100 4.61 -7.81 5.12
CA GLY A 100 4.98 -6.43 5.45
C GLY A 100 5.30 -5.59 4.21
N PRO A 101 4.34 -5.38 3.29
CA PRO A 101 4.50 -4.43 2.20
C PRO A 101 4.75 -3.03 2.76
N ILE A 102 5.96 -2.50 2.58
CA ILE A 102 6.39 -1.26 3.23
C ILE A 102 6.43 -0.09 2.26
N ASP A 103 6.84 -0.32 1.02
CA ASP A 103 7.07 0.71 0.02
C ASP A 103 6.66 0.24 -1.39
N MET A 104 6.47 1.18 -2.31
CA MET A 104 6.12 0.92 -3.70
C MET A 104 6.71 1.90 -4.71
N ALA A 105 6.99 1.37 -5.89
CA ALA A 105 7.30 2.15 -7.10
C ALA A 105 6.32 1.81 -8.21
N ALA A 106 5.88 2.81 -8.97
CA ALA A 106 5.10 2.61 -10.18
C ALA A 106 5.95 2.89 -11.41
N ALA A 107 5.78 2.08 -12.46
CA ALA A 107 6.39 2.37 -13.76
C ALA A 107 5.82 3.68 -14.34
N ALA A 108 6.63 4.38 -15.14
CA ALA A 108 6.27 5.69 -15.68
C ALA A 108 4.98 5.68 -16.54
N ASP A 109 4.71 4.56 -17.22
CA ASP A 109 3.49 4.37 -18.02
C ASP A 109 2.25 4.02 -17.17
N GLY A 110 2.42 3.81 -15.87
CA GLY A 110 1.38 3.47 -14.91
C GLY A 110 0.82 2.06 -15.05
N ARG A 111 1.42 1.18 -15.87
CA ARG A 111 0.90 -0.17 -16.14
C ARG A 111 1.43 -1.24 -15.19
N LEU A 112 2.52 -0.94 -14.49
CA LEU A 112 3.15 -1.82 -13.52
C LEU A 112 3.34 -1.11 -12.19
N LEU A 113 3.16 -1.86 -11.11
CA LEU A 113 3.37 -1.45 -9.73
C LEU A 113 4.26 -2.50 -9.06
N TYR A 114 5.28 -2.05 -8.33
CA TYR A 114 6.21 -2.91 -7.61
C TYR A 114 6.07 -2.65 -6.13
N VAL A 115 5.92 -3.71 -5.34
CA VAL A 115 5.68 -3.68 -3.91
C VAL A 115 6.85 -4.34 -3.21
N GLN A 116 7.49 -3.61 -2.31
CA GLN A 116 8.59 -4.09 -1.49
C GLN A 116 8.04 -4.67 -0.19
N ASN A 117 8.29 -5.95 0.05
CA ASN A 117 7.80 -6.69 1.21
C ASN A 117 8.96 -6.94 2.19
N THR A 118 9.03 -6.14 3.25
CA THR A 118 10.19 -6.11 4.16
C THR A 118 10.32 -7.36 5.03
N LEU A 119 9.18 -7.93 5.46
CA LEU A 119 9.17 -9.12 6.33
C LEU A 119 9.34 -10.41 5.52
N ALA A 120 8.92 -10.41 4.25
CA ALA A 120 9.11 -11.55 3.36
C ALA A 120 10.47 -11.52 2.62
N GLY A 121 11.13 -10.35 2.55
CA GLY A 121 12.33 -10.17 1.72
C GLY A 121 12.02 -10.37 0.24
N THR A 122 10.87 -9.86 -0.24
CA THR A 122 10.45 -10.02 -1.64
C THR A 122 10.11 -8.68 -2.28
N VAL A 123 10.15 -8.64 -3.61
CA VAL A 123 9.49 -7.60 -4.41
C VAL A 123 8.45 -8.26 -5.30
N GLU A 124 7.21 -7.83 -5.17
CA GLU A 124 6.10 -8.29 -6.01
C GLU A 124 5.80 -7.27 -7.09
N GLY A 125 5.73 -7.72 -8.34
CA GLY A 125 5.32 -6.92 -9.47
C GLY A 125 3.87 -7.21 -9.82
N PHE A 126 3.07 -6.17 -9.97
CA PHE A 126 1.66 -6.25 -10.35
C PHE A 126 1.41 -5.51 -11.66
N ARG A 127 0.57 -6.09 -12.53
CA ARG A 127 -0.05 -5.38 -13.64
C ARG A 127 -1.25 -4.60 -13.14
N VAL A 128 -1.33 -3.33 -13.54
CA VAL A 128 -2.44 -2.44 -13.23
C VAL A 128 -3.49 -2.55 -14.33
N GLY A 129 -4.69 -2.99 -13.97
CA GLY A 129 -5.85 -3.08 -14.84
C GLY A 129 -6.47 -1.72 -15.15
N HIS A 130 -7.26 -1.65 -16.22
CA HIS A 130 -7.97 -0.41 -16.59
C HIS A 130 -9.01 0.02 -15.55
N ASP A 131 -9.47 -0.89 -14.70
CA ASP A 131 -10.36 -0.65 -13.56
C ASP A 131 -9.62 -0.40 -12.24
N GLY A 132 -8.29 -0.52 -12.25
CA GLY A 132 -7.44 -0.36 -11.08
C GLY A 132 -7.17 -1.66 -10.33
N ALA A 133 -7.69 -2.80 -10.81
CA ALA A 133 -7.36 -4.10 -10.27
C ALA A 133 -5.86 -4.40 -10.43
N LEU A 134 -5.30 -5.14 -9.47
CA LEU A 134 -3.92 -5.59 -9.51
C LEU A 134 -3.87 -7.08 -9.83
N THR A 135 -3.06 -7.46 -10.81
CA THR A 135 -2.77 -8.86 -11.12
C THR A 135 -1.29 -9.12 -10.88
N LEU A 136 -0.95 -10.03 -9.98
CA LEU A 136 0.44 -10.42 -9.73
C LEU A 136 1.06 -10.97 -11.01
N VAL A 137 2.23 -10.46 -11.40
CA VAL A 137 2.99 -10.92 -12.57
C VAL A 137 4.34 -11.50 -12.22
N SER A 138 4.92 -11.12 -11.09
CA SER A 138 6.24 -11.62 -10.66
C SER A 138 6.43 -11.50 -9.15
N THR A 139 7.20 -12.42 -8.59
CA THR A 139 7.75 -12.29 -7.22
C THR A 139 9.25 -12.53 -7.28
N LEU A 140 10.03 -11.49 -7.03
CA LEU A 140 11.47 -11.61 -6.81
C LEU A 140 11.70 -12.02 -5.35
N ARG A 141 12.39 -13.14 -5.14
CA ARG A 141 12.62 -13.74 -3.81
C ARG A 141 14.10 -13.77 -3.40
N GLU A 142 15.00 -13.43 -4.32
CA GLU A 142 16.45 -13.53 -4.12
C GLU A 142 17.08 -12.14 -4.06
N GLY A 143 18.14 -12.02 -3.26
CA GLY A 143 18.95 -10.80 -3.18
C GLY A 143 18.41 -9.71 -2.25
N LEU A 144 17.29 -9.95 -1.55
CA LEU A 144 16.68 -9.00 -0.62
C LEU A 144 16.79 -9.49 0.83
N PRO A 145 17.29 -8.66 1.77
CA PRO A 145 17.32 -9.02 3.18
C PRO A 145 15.91 -9.10 3.78
N VAL A 146 15.74 -10.05 4.72
CA VAL A 146 14.52 -10.21 5.52
C VAL A 146 14.65 -9.43 6.81
N PHE A 147 13.75 -8.49 7.06
CA PHE A 147 13.77 -7.65 8.26
C PHE A 147 12.75 -8.14 9.30
N SER A 148 13.05 -9.26 9.95
CA SER A 148 12.15 -9.88 10.93
C SER A 148 11.87 -9.02 12.18
N GLY A 149 12.56 -7.90 12.37
CA GLY A 149 12.28 -6.94 13.46
C GLY A 149 11.21 -5.89 13.12
N GLY A 150 10.74 -5.80 11.87
CA GLY A 150 9.74 -4.82 11.44
C GLY A 150 10.28 -3.41 11.11
N ALA A 151 11.51 -3.08 11.51
CA ALA A 151 12.26 -1.93 11.02
C ALA A 151 13.30 -2.44 10.00
N GLY A 152 13.19 -1.99 8.76
CA GLY A 152 13.91 -2.58 7.63
C GLY A 152 13.77 -1.78 6.35
N MET A 153 14.19 -2.35 5.21
CA MET A 153 14.20 -1.71 3.87
C MET A 153 13.11 -0.66 3.69
N GLU A 154 13.53 0.59 3.43
CA GLU A 154 12.67 1.70 3.08
C GLU A 154 13.24 2.27 1.78
N GLY A 155 12.42 2.42 0.75
CA GLY A 155 12.86 2.84 -0.57
C GLY A 155 12.87 1.70 -1.58
N ILE A 156 12.03 1.85 -2.61
CA ILE A 156 12.16 1.16 -3.89
C ILE A 156 12.13 2.18 -5.03
N ILE A 157 13.02 2.00 -6.01
CA ILE A 157 12.99 2.71 -7.28
C ILE A 157 12.86 1.68 -8.38
N ALA A 158 11.89 1.87 -9.27
CA ALA A 158 11.73 1.11 -10.51
C ALA A 158 11.74 2.12 -11.67
N TRP A 159 12.52 1.85 -12.71
CA TRP A 159 12.71 2.69 -13.89
C TRP A 159 12.46 1.86 -15.15
#